data_AF-Q69YU2-F1
#
_entry.id   AF-Q69YU2-F1
#
_cell.length_a   1.000
_cell.length_b   1.000
_cell.length_c   1.000
_cell.angle_alpha   90.00
_cell.angle_beta   90.00
_cell.angle_gamma   90.00
#
_symmetry.space_group_name_H-M   'P 1'
#
loop_
_entity.id
_entity.type
_entity.pdbx_description
1 polymer ?
#
loop_
_entity_poly.entity_id
_entity_poly.type
_entity_poly.pdbx_seq_one_letter_code
_entity_poly.pdbx_strand_id
1 'polypeptide(L)'
;PSRALPEPQEAQKLAAERARAPVVPYGVDLHYWGQELPTAGKIVKSDSQHRFWKPSEVEEEVVNADISEMLRSRHITFAGKFEPVQHWCRAPRPDGRLCERQDRLKTFHSCPRPSGSRGGTEPSPRPCGSQDALL
;
A
#
# COMPACT_ATOMS: atom_id res chain seq x y z
N PRO A 1 -15.68 -19.81 13.99
CA PRO A 1 -14.73 -19.34 15.03
C PRO A 1 -15.35 -18.24 15.90
N SER A 2 -15.62 -18.52 17.17
CA SER A 2 -16.13 -17.53 18.12
C SER A 2 -15.03 -16.51 18.45
N ARG A 3 -15.31 -15.23 18.21
CA ARG A 3 -14.40 -14.14 18.56
C ARG A 3 -14.53 -13.93 20.07
N ALA A 4 -13.49 -14.25 20.84
CA ALA A 4 -13.46 -13.95 22.26
C ALA A 4 -13.64 -12.45 22.48
N LEU A 5 -14.46 -12.07 23.47
CA LEU A 5 -14.66 -10.67 23.82
C LEU A 5 -13.37 -10.13 24.44
N PRO A 6 -12.88 -8.96 24.01
CA PRO A 6 -11.66 -8.38 24.56
C PRO A 6 -11.89 -7.98 26.03
N GLU A 7 -10.87 -8.20 26.86
CA GLU A 7 -10.88 -7.78 28.26
C GLU A 7 -11.10 -6.26 28.37
N PRO A 8 -11.72 -5.75 29.46
CA PRO A 8 -12.11 -4.35 29.59
C PRO A 8 -10.94 -3.36 29.38
N GLN A 9 -9.74 -3.71 29.82
CA GLN A 9 -8.53 -2.88 29.65
C GLN A 9 -8.05 -2.83 28.19
N GLU A 10 -8.13 -3.93 27.44
CA GLU A 10 -7.81 -3.94 26.02
C GLU A 10 -8.86 -3.17 25.21
N ALA A 11 -10.14 -3.31 25.55
CA ALA A 11 -11.21 -2.55 24.92
C ALA A 11 -11.00 -1.03 25.08
N GLN A 12 -10.58 -0.57 26.27
CA GLN A 12 -10.25 0.83 26.52
C GLN A 12 -9.05 1.32 25.71
N LYS A 13 -7.99 0.53 25.63
CA LYS A 13 -6.80 0.85 24.81
C LYS A 13 -7.14 0.96 23.33
N LEU A 14 -7.89 0.00 22.79
CA LEU A 14 -8.35 0.00 21.40
C LEU A 14 -9.26 1.20 21.09
N ALA A 15 -10.10 1.62 22.04
CA ALA A 15 -10.94 2.80 21.89
C ALA A 15 -10.09 4.08 21.82
N ALA A 16 -9.09 4.22 22.70
CA ALA A 16 -8.18 5.36 22.68
C ALA A 16 -7.35 5.43 21.39
N GLU A 17 -6.86 4.29 20.91
CA GLU A 17 -6.15 4.19 19.63
C GLU A 17 -7.05 4.60 18.45
N ARG A 18 -8.29 4.10 18.41
CA ARG A 18 -9.26 4.48 17.36
C ARG A 18 -9.62 5.96 17.40
N ALA A 19 -9.72 6.56 18.58
CA ALA A 19 -9.99 7.99 18.72
C ALA A 19 -8.83 8.86 18.20
N ARG A 20 -7.59 8.35 18.27
CA ARG A 20 -6.40 9.05 17.75
C ARG A 20 -6.17 8.80 16.26
N ALA A 21 -6.63 7.67 15.73
CA ALA A 21 -6.37 7.29 14.35
C ALA A 21 -7.06 8.23 13.35
N PRO A 22 -6.37 8.64 12.26
CA PRO A 22 -6.99 9.45 11.23
C PRO A 22 -8.06 8.64 10.48
N VAL A 23 -9.22 9.25 10.25
CA VAL A 23 -10.28 8.68 9.42
C VAL A 23 -10.05 9.10 7.98
N VAL A 24 -9.80 8.13 7.11
CA VAL A 24 -9.55 8.36 5.69
C VAL A 24 -10.73 7.81 4.89
N PRO A 25 -11.39 8.61 4.02
CA PRO A 25 -12.43 8.09 3.15
C PRO A 25 -11.84 7.07 2.19
N TYR A 26 -12.63 6.05 1.86
CA TYR A 26 -12.24 5.01 0.91
C TYR A 26 -13.28 4.91 -0.20
N GLY A 27 -12.84 4.51 -1.39
CA GLY A 27 -13.71 4.38 -2.57
C GLY A 27 -14.70 3.21 -2.46
N VAL A 28 -15.77 3.30 -3.24
CA VAL A 28 -16.91 2.36 -3.26
C VAL A 28 -16.48 0.92 -3.58
N ASP A 29 -15.46 0.74 -4.40
CA ASP A 29 -14.89 -0.57 -4.73
C ASP A 29 -14.36 -1.32 -3.49
N LEU A 30 -13.80 -0.60 -2.51
CA LEU A 30 -13.36 -1.20 -1.24
C LEU A 30 -14.54 -1.49 -0.30
N HIS A 31 -15.62 -0.70 -0.38
CA HIS A 31 -16.83 -0.91 0.42
C HIS A 31 -17.50 -2.25 0.13
N TYR A 32 -17.51 -2.63 -1.15
CA TYR A 32 -18.11 -3.87 -1.63
C TYR A 32 -17.06 -4.91 -2.06
N TRP A 33 -15.84 -4.82 -1.53
CA TRP A 33 -14.76 -5.72 -1.91
C TRP A 33 -15.12 -7.18 -1.59
N GLY A 34 -15.08 -8.04 -2.60
CA GLY A 34 -15.47 -9.46 -2.47
C GLY A 34 -16.98 -9.70 -2.32
N GLN A 35 -17.81 -8.66 -2.45
CA GLN A 35 -19.27 -8.76 -2.47
C GLN A 35 -19.81 -8.43 -3.86
N GLU A 36 -20.98 -8.98 -4.21
CA GLU A 36 -21.65 -8.62 -5.44
C GLU A 36 -22.42 -7.31 -5.26
N LEU A 37 -22.03 -6.28 -6.00
CA LEU A 37 -22.71 -4.99 -6.04
C LEU A 37 -24.02 -5.12 -6.83
N PRO A 38 -25.21 -4.91 -6.21
CA PRO A 38 -26.50 -5.04 -6.92
C PRO A 38 -26.71 -4.03 -8.05
N THR A 39 -25.94 -2.93 -8.05
CA THR A 39 -26.05 -1.82 -9.02
C THR A 39 -24.78 -1.69 -9.88
N ALA A 40 -23.80 -2.58 -9.74
CA ALA A 40 -22.56 -2.47 -10.50
C ALA A 40 -22.84 -2.57 -12.00
N GLY A 41 -22.37 -1.56 -12.74
CA GLY A 41 -22.49 -1.53 -14.19
C GLY A 41 -23.88 -1.20 -14.72
N LYS A 42 -24.89 -0.89 -13.90
CA LYS A 42 -26.19 -0.46 -14.44
C LYS A 42 -26.06 0.90 -15.13
N ILE A 43 -26.26 0.92 -16.43
CA ILE A 43 -26.34 2.13 -17.25
C ILE A 43 -27.74 2.17 -17.83
N VAL A 44 -28.36 3.34 -17.75
CA VAL A 44 -29.54 3.66 -18.51
C VAL A 44 -29.17 3.80 -19.98
N LYS A 45 -29.70 2.91 -20.84
CA LYS A 45 -29.58 3.06 -22.29
C LYS A 45 -30.79 3.80 -22.85
N SER A 46 -30.51 4.82 -23.65
CA SER A 46 -31.53 5.52 -24.44
C SER A 46 -31.60 4.89 -25.82
N ASP A 47 -32.76 4.36 -26.21
CA ASP A 47 -32.95 3.73 -27.52
C ASP A 47 -32.94 4.73 -28.69
N SER A 48 -33.04 6.03 -28.40
CA SER A 48 -33.06 7.11 -29.40
C SER A 48 -32.12 8.25 -28.99
N GLN A 49 -31.19 8.61 -29.89
CA GLN A 49 -30.37 9.83 -29.77
C GLN A 49 -31.17 11.11 -30.08
N HIS A 50 -32.37 10.96 -30.66
CA HIS A 50 -33.23 12.08 -31.04
C HIS A 50 -34.41 12.22 -30.08
N ARG A 51 -34.19 12.96 -28.99
CA ARG A 51 -35.22 13.37 -28.03
C ARG A 51 -36.36 14.19 -28.67
N PHE A 52 -36.13 14.75 -29.86
CA PHE A 52 -37.09 15.57 -30.58
C PHE A 52 -38.17 14.76 -31.31
N TRP A 53 -37.84 13.56 -31.80
CA TRP A 53 -38.73 12.78 -32.68
C TRP A 53 -39.34 11.55 -32.02
N LYS A 54 -38.83 11.14 -30.86
CA LYS A 54 -39.38 10.02 -30.09
C LYS A 54 -39.30 10.36 -28.59
N PRO A 55 -40.43 10.43 -27.86
CA PRO A 55 -40.39 10.48 -26.40
C PRO A 55 -39.60 9.28 -25.87
N SER A 56 -38.84 9.46 -24.79
CA SER A 56 -38.11 8.36 -24.16
C SER A 56 -39.12 7.43 -23.51
N GLU A 57 -39.52 6.37 -24.22
CA GLU A 57 -40.10 5.20 -23.56
C GLU A 57 -39.04 4.62 -22.62
N VAL A 58 -39.51 4.17 -21.45
CA VAL A 58 -38.77 3.73 -20.26
C VAL A 58 -37.29 3.41 -20.54
N GLU A 59 -36.43 4.24 -19.97
CA GLU A 59 -34.98 4.05 -19.93
C GLU A 59 -34.64 2.65 -19.41
N GLU A 60 -34.10 1.78 -20.28
CA GLU A 60 -33.75 0.40 -19.92
C GLU A 60 -32.43 0.38 -19.12
N GLU A 61 -32.48 -0.13 -17.89
CA GLU A 61 -31.29 -0.39 -17.09
C GLU A 61 -30.56 -1.62 -17.63
N VAL A 62 -29.46 -1.40 -18.34
CA VAL A 62 -28.62 -2.47 -18.86
C VAL A 62 -27.34 -2.58 -18.04
N VAL A 63 -26.97 -3.80 -17.68
CA VAL A 63 -25.68 -4.07 -17.03
C VAL A 63 -24.56 -4.02 -18.06
N ASN A 64 -23.66 -3.06 -17.90
CA ASN A 64 -22.41 -2.94 -18.63
C ASN A 64 -21.31 -3.68 -17.86
N ALA A 65 -20.77 -4.72 -18.52
CA ALA A 65 -19.74 -5.58 -17.95
C ALA A 65 -18.44 -4.82 -17.62
N ASP A 66 -18.02 -3.89 -18.48
CA ASP A 66 -16.78 -3.13 -18.32
C ASP A 66 -16.84 -2.24 -17.07
N ILE A 67 -17.96 -1.53 -16.87
CA ILE A 67 -18.17 -0.71 -15.66
C ILE A 67 -18.22 -1.60 -14.41
N SER A 68 -18.86 -2.77 -14.51
CA SER A 68 -18.89 -3.71 -13.39
C SER A 68 -17.49 -4.25 -13.04
N GLU A 69 -16.62 -4.45 -14.01
CA GLU A 69 -15.24 -4.90 -13.80
C GLU A 69 -14.37 -3.79 -13.19
N MET A 70 -14.53 -2.55 -13.66
CA MET A 70 -13.84 -1.39 -13.09
C MET A 70 -14.20 -1.16 -11.61
N LEU A 71 -15.42 -1.48 -11.18
CA LEU A 71 -15.82 -1.37 -9.78
C LEU A 71 -15.24 -2.51 -8.90
N ARG A 72 -14.82 -3.61 -9.50
CA ARG A 72 -14.22 -4.76 -8.79
C ARG A 72 -12.69 -4.73 -8.77
N SER A 73 -12.06 -3.90 -9.59
CA SER A 73 -10.59 -3.84 -9.72
C SER A 73 -10.07 -2.41 -9.55
N ARG A 74 -9.01 -2.25 -8.75
CA ARG A 74 -8.25 -0.99 -8.69
C ARG A 74 -6.93 -1.14 -9.41
N HIS A 75 -6.72 -0.29 -10.42
CA HIS A 75 -5.43 -0.13 -11.07
C HIS A 75 -4.66 0.98 -10.37
N ILE A 76 -3.52 0.64 -9.78
CA ILE A 76 -2.61 1.61 -9.18
C ILE A 76 -1.43 1.78 -10.14
N THR A 77 -1.37 2.94 -10.80
CA THR A 77 -0.27 3.24 -11.72
C THR A 77 1.02 3.40 -10.93
N PHE A 78 2.03 2.58 -11.21
CA PHE A 78 3.36 2.78 -10.68
C PHE A 78 4.05 3.90 -11.47
N ALA A 79 4.13 5.10 -10.88
CA ALA A 79 4.67 6.30 -11.53
C ALA A 79 6.21 6.35 -11.64
N GLY A 80 6.91 5.22 -11.44
CA GLY A 80 8.36 5.17 -11.38
C GLY A 80 8.97 4.11 -12.29
N LYS A 81 10.32 4.04 -12.27
CA LYS A 81 11.06 2.89 -12.80
C LYS A 81 11.42 1.97 -11.65
N PHE A 82 11.24 0.68 -11.86
CA PHE A 82 11.68 -0.30 -10.89
C PHE A 82 13.20 -0.47 -11.02
N GLU A 83 13.95 -0.02 -10.02
CA GLU A 83 15.37 -0.29 -9.91
C GLU A 83 15.60 -1.41 -8.88
N PRO A 84 16.21 -2.54 -9.29
CA PRO A 84 16.51 -3.63 -8.36
C PRO A 84 17.61 -3.21 -7.37
N VAL A 85 17.47 -3.66 -6.13
CA VAL A 85 18.46 -3.37 -5.08
C VAL A 85 19.68 -4.27 -5.28
N GLN A 86 20.85 -3.67 -5.50
CA GLN A 86 22.09 -4.42 -5.74
C GLN A 86 22.91 -4.69 -4.47
N HIS A 87 22.45 -4.20 -3.32
CA HIS A 87 23.22 -4.26 -2.08
C HIS A 87 22.46 -5.00 -0.98
N TRP A 88 23.22 -5.64 -0.08
CA TRP A 88 22.69 -6.31 1.10
C TRP A 88 23.14 -5.54 2.34
N CYS A 89 22.30 -5.51 3.37
CA CYS A 89 22.57 -4.82 4.63
C CYS A 89 23.86 -5.31 5.28
N ARG A 90 24.07 -6.64 5.31
CA ARG A 90 25.25 -7.30 5.90
C ARG A 90 25.56 -6.89 7.34
N ALA A 91 24.60 -6.32 8.08
CA ALA A 91 24.80 -5.99 9.49
C ALA A 91 25.02 -7.28 10.33
N PRO A 92 25.99 -7.30 11.25
CA PRO A 92 26.17 -8.43 12.17
C PRO A 92 24.94 -8.61 13.04
N ARG A 93 24.46 -9.84 13.13
CA ARG A 93 23.34 -10.21 14.00
C ARG A 93 23.89 -10.88 15.28
N PRO A 94 23.13 -10.87 16.39
CA PRO A 94 23.52 -11.53 17.64
C PRO A 94 23.77 -13.05 17.50
N ASP A 95 23.23 -13.67 16.46
CA ASP A 95 23.42 -15.08 16.10
C ASP A 95 24.72 -15.34 15.29
N GLY A 96 25.54 -14.30 15.06
CA GLY A 96 26.78 -14.37 14.28
C GLY A 96 26.60 -14.37 12.76
N ARG A 97 25.36 -14.35 12.26
CA ARG A 97 25.08 -14.26 10.82
C ARG A 97 25.05 -12.81 10.35
N LEU A 98 25.18 -12.59 9.04
CA LEU A 98 25.00 -11.27 8.43
C LEU A 98 23.54 -11.06 8.02
N CYS A 99 23.06 -9.83 8.10
CA CYS A 99 21.71 -9.47 7.67
C CYS A 99 21.56 -9.57 6.14
N GLU A 100 20.56 -10.35 5.70
CA GLU A 100 20.24 -10.62 4.28
C GLU A 100 19.32 -9.56 3.64
N ARG A 101 18.87 -8.56 4.40
CA ARG A 101 17.94 -7.53 3.91
C ARG A 101 18.52 -6.75 2.72
N GLN A 102 17.69 -6.50 1.72
CA GLN A 102 17.99 -5.74 0.51
C GLN A 102 17.08 -4.50 0.44
N ASP A 103 17.20 -3.63 1.43
CA ASP A 103 16.38 -2.43 1.49
C ASP A 103 16.90 -1.38 0.49
N ARG A 104 16.01 -0.67 -0.22
CA ARG A 104 16.40 0.40 -1.16
C ARG A 104 17.18 1.52 -0.47
N LEU A 105 16.79 1.81 0.77
CA LEU A 105 17.51 2.70 1.68
C LEU A 105 18.19 1.84 2.74
N LYS A 106 19.48 2.08 2.98
CA LYS A 106 20.20 1.35 4.03
C LYS A 106 19.51 1.60 5.37
N THR A 107 18.95 0.55 5.96
CA THR A 107 18.35 0.61 7.29
C THR A 107 19.44 0.85 8.34
N PHE A 108 19.13 1.72 9.31
CA PHE A 108 19.97 2.03 10.47
C PHE A 108 20.00 0.85 11.44
N HIS A 109 20.54 -0.29 11.03
CA HIS A 109 21.24 -1.11 12.02
C HIS A 109 22.29 -0.18 12.62
N SER A 110 22.14 0.16 13.91
CA SER A 110 23.09 1.00 14.63
C SER A 110 24.47 0.39 14.45
N CYS A 111 25.20 0.88 13.46
CA CYS A 111 26.51 0.40 13.11
C CYS A 111 27.37 0.70 14.34
N PRO A 112 27.87 -0.31 15.06
CA PRO A 112 28.79 -0.04 16.14
C PRO A 112 29.96 0.75 15.53
N ARG A 113 30.24 1.96 16.04
CA ARG A 113 31.47 2.68 15.63
C ARG A 113 32.63 1.70 15.83
N PRO A 114 33.54 1.55 14.86
CA PRO A 114 34.71 0.71 15.08
C PRO A 114 35.49 1.30 16.25
N SER A 115 35.63 0.53 17.33
CA SER A 115 36.57 0.81 18.40
C SER A 115 37.97 0.66 17.82
N GLY A 116 38.57 1.78 17.44
CA GLY A 116 39.89 1.80 16.84
C GLY A 116 40.93 1.30 17.84
N SER A 117 41.52 0.14 17.56
CA SER A 117 42.90 -0.12 17.95
C SER A 117 43.64 -0.98 16.92
N ARG A 118 44.52 -0.28 16.20
CA ARG A 118 45.81 -0.71 15.62
C ARG A 118 45.80 -1.52 14.32
N GLY A 119 46.33 -0.86 13.29
CA GLY A 119 47.45 -1.37 12.50
C GLY A 119 47.10 -2.31 11.36
N GLY A 120 46.65 -1.76 10.23
CA GLY A 120 46.55 -2.50 8.99
C GLY A 120 46.11 -1.57 7.87
N THR A 121 46.96 -1.42 6.86
CA THR A 121 46.73 -0.62 5.66
C THR A 121 45.70 -1.32 4.76
N GLU A 122 44.44 -1.33 5.16
CA GLU A 122 43.32 -1.64 4.27
C GLU A 122 42.52 -0.37 3.96
N PRO A 123 42.03 -0.19 2.73
CA PRO A 123 41.18 0.94 2.40
C PRO A 123 39.91 0.88 3.26
N SER A 124 39.74 1.90 4.11
CA SER A 124 38.64 2.06 5.04
C SER A 124 37.28 1.75 4.38
N PRO A 125 36.42 0.89 4.98
CA PRO A 125 35.07 0.73 4.50
C PRO A 125 34.35 2.07 4.62
N ARG A 126 33.88 2.58 3.48
CA ARG A 126 33.23 3.89 3.36
C ARG A 126 32.15 4.03 4.44
N PRO A 127 32.14 5.12 5.24
CA PRO A 127 31.10 5.33 6.22
C PRO A 127 29.73 5.35 5.52
N CYS A 128 28.80 4.61 6.10
CA CYS A 128 27.43 4.56 5.63
C CYS A 128 26.77 5.90 5.99
N GLY A 129 26.74 6.86 5.05
CA GLY A 129 25.99 8.11 5.29
C GLY A 129 26.35 9.38 4.53
N SER A 130 27.21 9.39 3.49
CA SER A 130 27.32 10.60 2.66
C SER A 130 26.30 10.57 1.53
N GLN A 131 25.08 11.01 1.81
CA GLN A 131 24.22 11.55 0.76
C GLN A 131 24.32 13.07 0.84
N ASP A 132 25.07 13.65 -0.09
CA ASP A 132 24.77 15.01 -0.54
C ASP A 132 23.37 14.97 -1.14
N ALA A 133 22.42 15.52 -0.40
CA ALA A 133 21.07 15.74 -0.88
C ALA A 133 21.12 16.85 -1.94
N LEU A 134 20.86 16.51 -3.19
CA LEU A 134 20.39 17.48 -4.18
C LEU A 134 18.95 17.11 -4.57
N LEU A 135 18.12 18.14 -4.39
CA LEU A 135 16.69 18.25 -4.70
C LEU A 135 16.35 17.87 -6.14
#